data_AF-A0A1H0X4U7-F1
#
_entry.id   AF-A0A1H0X4U7-F1
#
_cell.length_a   1.000
_cell.length_b   1.000
_cell.length_c   1.000
_cell.angle_alpha   90.00
_cell.angle_beta   90.00
_cell.angle_gamma   90.00
#
_symmetry.space_group_name_H-M   'P 1'
#
loop_
_entity.id
_entity.type
_entity.pdbx_description
1 polymer ?
#
loop_
_entity_poly.entity_id
_entity_poly.type
_entity_poly.pdbx_seq_one_letter_code
_entity_poly.pdbx_strand_id
1 'polypeptide(L)'
;MKRNFYIITCLFLIMITGCKKNTITQISQPATGAQLRFIQAIPGLPAVDEYVNDKKISPQQNVGLTDNLKPTSIITGITYPAAFNTATQYGGLYPGGTSVNYALVASGNATIKIATSTPVPALVSPQTAAPNTTVVSLTSSLAERGTYSLFTIGYPDKPGSIFVEDKFPTADMTKIYVRFGNFIPNSPALDVTGVYTAAGATTATTLTPFTSITANTLTDFLPIDANAVGTTGYTFQLYLAGTSTKVGAVTKAINMAPGRYYTIMANGLYADYVVGTTGITLKATARPTKPTDPNSLLPEIYFNPPGISYFTTK
;
A
#
# COMPACT_ATOMS: atom_id res chain seq x y z
N MET A 1 -30.98 -60.57 -23.52
CA MET A 1 -31.21 -59.15 -23.88
C MET A 1 -31.10 -58.17 -22.70
N LYS A 2 -31.53 -58.50 -21.47
CA LYS A 2 -31.49 -57.56 -20.33
C LYS A 2 -30.07 -57.12 -19.88
N ARG A 3 -29.05 -57.97 -20.02
CA ARG A 3 -27.66 -57.66 -19.62
C ARG A 3 -27.00 -56.58 -20.48
N ASN A 4 -27.29 -56.55 -21.78
CA ASN A 4 -26.72 -55.55 -22.68
C ASN A 4 -27.39 -54.17 -22.51
N PHE A 5 -28.65 -54.14 -22.05
CA PHE A 5 -29.34 -52.90 -21.74
C PHE A 5 -28.67 -52.16 -20.58
N TYR A 6 -28.36 -52.84 -19.46
CA TYR A 6 -27.73 -52.21 -18.31
C TYR A 6 -26.32 -51.66 -18.57
N ILE A 7 -25.54 -52.30 -19.45
CA ILE A 7 -24.20 -51.81 -19.82
C ILE A 7 -24.31 -50.54 -20.68
N ILE A 8 -25.26 -50.49 -21.61
CA ILE A 8 -25.50 -49.30 -22.43
C ILE A 8 -26.03 -48.14 -21.58
N THR A 9 -26.93 -48.40 -20.63
CA THR A 9 -27.45 -47.36 -19.73
C THR A 9 -26.37 -46.83 -18.78
N CYS A 10 -25.46 -47.69 -18.28
CA CYS A 10 -24.32 -47.24 -17.46
C CYS A 10 -23.30 -46.42 -18.24
N LEU A 11 -23.02 -46.77 -19.51
CA LEU A 11 -22.13 -45.96 -20.36
C LEU A 11 -22.73 -44.59 -20.67
N PHE A 12 -24.06 -44.49 -20.82
CA PHE A 12 -24.74 -43.23 -21.08
C PHE A 12 -24.76 -42.30 -19.85
N LEU A 13 -24.82 -42.85 -18.64
CA LEU A 13 -24.78 -42.09 -17.38
C LEU A 13 -23.40 -41.49 -17.06
N ILE A 14 -22.30 -42.11 -17.51
CA ILE A 14 -20.94 -41.58 -17.31
C ILE A 14 -20.70 -40.34 -18.20
N MET A 15 -21.33 -40.27 -19.37
CA MET A 15 -21.17 -39.17 -20.34
C MET A 15 -21.85 -37.86 -19.92
N ILE A 16 -22.76 -37.87 -18.92
CA ILE A 16 -23.47 -36.68 -18.42
C ILE A 16 -22.80 -36.07 -17.20
N THR A 17 -21.77 -36.72 -16.64
CA THR A 17 -20.90 -36.17 -15.58
C THR A 17 -19.70 -35.41 -16.14
N GLY A 18 -19.89 -34.77 -17.30
CA GLY A 18 -18.98 -33.76 -17.81
C GLY A 18 -18.89 -32.63 -16.78
N CYS A 19 -17.84 -32.68 -15.96
CA CYS A 19 -17.44 -31.63 -15.05
C CYS A 19 -17.67 -30.28 -15.73
N LYS A 20 -18.32 -29.33 -15.04
CA LYS A 20 -18.16 -27.92 -15.42
C LYS A 20 -16.66 -27.73 -15.62
N LYS A 21 -16.25 -27.46 -16.86
CA LYS A 21 -14.89 -26.98 -17.11
C LYS A 21 -14.80 -25.76 -16.23
N ASN A 22 -14.11 -25.89 -15.09
CA ASN A 22 -13.47 -24.75 -14.48
C ASN A 22 -12.54 -24.27 -15.58
N THR A 23 -13.00 -23.28 -16.33
CA THR A 23 -12.18 -22.52 -17.24
C THR A 23 -11.00 -22.08 -16.40
N ILE A 24 -9.86 -22.74 -16.57
CA ILE A 24 -8.60 -22.15 -16.16
C ILE A 24 -8.53 -20.92 -17.05
N THR A 25 -8.91 -19.78 -16.50
CA THR A 25 -8.76 -18.49 -17.16
C THR A 25 -7.27 -18.35 -17.42
N GLN A 26 -6.87 -18.59 -18.67
CA GLN A 26 -5.54 -18.23 -19.15
C GLN A 26 -5.28 -16.76 -18.81
N ILE A 27 -4.04 -16.45 -18.45
CA ILE A 27 -3.47 -15.10 -18.19
C ILE A 27 -3.48 -14.20 -19.46
N SER A 28 -4.35 -14.47 -20.44
CA SER A 28 -4.34 -13.81 -21.75
C SER A 28 -5.71 -13.31 -22.23
N GLN A 29 -6.77 -13.45 -21.44
CA GLN A 29 -7.96 -12.62 -21.64
C GLN A 29 -7.68 -11.28 -20.94
N PRO A 30 -7.61 -10.15 -21.66
CA PRO A 30 -7.49 -8.85 -21.02
C PRO A 30 -8.67 -8.73 -20.08
N ALA A 31 -8.39 -8.55 -18.80
CA ALA A 31 -9.44 -8.29 -17.87
C ALA A 31 -10.18 -7.03 -18.31
N THR A 32 -11.48 -7.16 -18.51
CA THR A 32 -12.35 -6.04 -18.88
C THR A 32 -12.62 -5.19 -17.66
N GLY A 33 -12.66 -3.87 -17.85
CA GLY A 33 -12.87 -2.90 -16.78
C GLY A 33 -11.65 -2.02 -16.48
N ALA A 34 -11.76 -1.26 -15.38
CA ALA A 34 -10.70 -0.39 -14.88
C ALA A 34 -9.81 -1.11 -13.86
N GLN A 35 -8.59 -0.64 -13.72
CA GLN A 35 -7.59 -1.14 -12.79
C GLN A 35 -7.42 -0.16 -11.64
N LEU A 36 -7.63 -0.62 -10.41
CA LEU A 36 -7.61 0.23 -9.22
C LEU A 36 -6.67 -0.33 -8.16
N ARG A 37 -5.83 0.53 -7.60
CA ARG A 37 -4.92 0.25 -6.50
C ARG A 37 -5.24 1.19 -5.36
N PHE A 38 -5.06 0.70 -4.15
CA PHE A 38 -5.31 1.43 -2.93
C PHE A 38 -4.10 1.41 -2.02
N ILE A 39 -3.85 2.55 -1.40
CA ILE A 39 -2.75 2.77 -0.51
C ILE A 39 -3.28 3.42 0.77
N GLN A 40 -3.20 2.69 1.88
CA GLN A 40 -3.46 3.19 3.21
C GLN A 40 -2.20 3.86 3.78
N ALA A 41 -2.17 5.19 3.82
CA ALA A 41 -1.04 5.95 4.36
C ALA A 41 -1.40 6.87 5.55
N ILE A 42 -2.56 6.67 6.19
CA ILE A 42 -2.92 7.41 7.41
C ILE A 42 -2.31 6.73 8.65
N PRO A 43 -1.32 7.33 9.32
CA PRO A 43 -0.79 6.77 10.56
C PRO A 43 -1.87 6.73 11.65
N GLY A 44 -1.99 5.59 12.31
CA GLY A 44 -2.90 5.43 13.45
C GLY A 44 -4.33 5.16 13.10
N LEU A 45 -4.72 5.17 11.82
CA LEU A 45 -6.05 4.74 11.42
C LEU A 45 -6.15 3.21 11.60
N PRO A 46 -7.28 2.68 12.10
CA PRO A 46 -7.49 1.23 12.14
C PRO A 46 -7.41 0.66 10.72
N ALA A 47 -7.28 -0.66 10.61
CA ALA A 47 -7.33 -1.32 9.32
C ALA A 47 -8.57 -0.90 8.54
N VAL A 48 -8.48 -0.82 7.21
CA VAL A 48 -9.55 -0.32 6.35
C VAL A 48 -10.04 -1.37 5.37
N ASP A 49 -11.32 -1.25 5.02
CA ASP A 49 -11.98 -1.99 3.96
C ASP A 49 -12.31 -1.05 2.81
N GLU A 50 -12.14 -1.56 1.59
CA GLU A 50 -12.31 -0.81 0.36
C GLU A 50 -13.48 -1.35 -0.41
N TYR A 51 -14.28 -0.43 -0.94
CA TYR A 51 -15.52 -0.71 -1.63
C TYR A 51 -15.56 0.04 -2.94
N VAL A 52 -16.09 -0.62 -3.97
CA VAL A 52 -16.48 0.00 -5.23
C VAL A 52 -17.93 -0.33 -5.49
N ASN A 53 -18.77 0.68 -5.64
CA ASN A 53 -20.22 0.56 -5.77
C ASN A 53 -20.82 -0.29 -4.63
N ASP A 54 -20.41 0.03 -3.39
CA ASP A 54 -20.78 -0.66 -2.14
C ASP A 54 -20.40 -2.15 -2.05
N LYS A 55 -19.72 -2.68 -3.05
CA LYS A 55 -19.13 -4.02 -3.00
C LYS A 55 -17.71 -3.95 -2.45
N LYS A 56 -17.45 -4.64 -1.34
CA LYS A 56 -16.10 -4.79 -0.80
C LYS A 56 -15.21 -5.50 -1.82
N ILE A 57 -14.01 -4.96 -2.05
CA ILE A 57 -13.00 -5.56 -2.92
C ILE A 57 -11.71 -5.91 -2.19
N SER A 58 -11.39 -5.22 -1.09
CA SER A 58 -10.20 -5.52 -0.29
C SER A 58 -10.28 -6.91 0.38
N PRO A 59 -9.14 -7.58 0.61
CA PRO A 59 -9.09 -8.83 1.32
C PRO A 59 -9.30 -8.61 2.81
N GLN A 60 -9.51 -9.72 3.52
CA GLN A 60 -9.30 -9.76 4.96
C GLN A 60 -7.92 -10.36 5.25
N GLN A 61 -7.28 -9.88 6.29
CA GLN A 61 -5.95 -10.29 6.74
C GLN A 61 -6.02 -10.77 8.18
N ASN A 62 -5.24 -11.80 8.52
CA ASN A 62 -5.01 -12.21 9.88
C ASN A 62 -3.80 -11.45 10.43
N VAL A 63 -4.00 -10.68 11.49
CA VAL A 63 -2.98 -9.84 12.12
C VAL A 63 -2.76 -10.32 13.53
N GLY A 64 -1.54 -10.76 13.82
CA GLY A 64 -1.11 -11.10 15.17
C GLY A 64 -0.97 -9.84 16.03
N LEU A 65 -1.45 -9.90 17.27
CA LEU A 65 -1.37 -8.79 18.23
C LEU A 65 -0.45 -9.18 19.38
N THR A 66 0.45 -8.27 19.74
CA THR A 66 1.26 -8.37 20.97
C THR A 66 0.63 -7.46 22.01
N ASP A 67 -0.51 -7.88 22.56
CA ASP A 67 -1.21 -7.17 23.64
C ASP A 67 -1.63 -8.19 24.71
N ASN A 68 -1.32 -7.89 25.97
CA ASN A 68 -1.57 -8.76 27.12
C ASN A 68 -3.04 -8.80 27.56
N LEU A 69 -3.91 -7.95 26.99
CA LEU A 69 -5.30 -7.83 27.42
C LEU A 69 -6.33 -8.35 26.40
N LYS A 70 -5.91 -8.90 25.23
CA LYS A 70 -6.83 -9.26 24.12
C LYS A 70 -6.30 -10.27 23.08
N PRO A 71 -7.17 -10.84 22.21
CA PRO A 71 -6.87 -11.98 21.33
C PRO A 71 -5.52 -11.87 20.61
N THR A 72 -4.79 -12.99 20.58
CA THR A 72 -3.46 -13.10 19.95
C THR A 72 -3.47 -12.82 18.45
N SER A 73 -4.65 -12.84 17.82
CA SER A 73 -4.85 -12.45 16.44
C SER A 73 -6.27 -11.94 16.16
N ILE A 74 -6.40 -11.11 15.13
CA ILE A 74 -7.68 -10.62 14.59
C ILE A 74 -7.73 -10.81 13.08
N ILE A 75 -8.93 -10.97 12.54
CA ILE A 75 -9.23 -10.81 11.12
C ILE A 75 -9.69 -9.38 10.89
N THR A 76 -9.05 -8.68 9.97
CA THR A 76 -9.35 -7.27 9.68
C THR A 76 -9.03 -6.92 8.23
N GLY A 77 -9.23 -5.67 7.83
CA GLY A 77 -8.92 -5.17 6.49
C GLY A 77 -7.42 -4.90 6.28
N ILE A 78 -7.12 -3.93 5.43
CA ILE A 78 -5.77 -3.50 5.10
C ILE A 78 -5.23 -2.60 6.22
N THR A 79 -4.14 -3.01 6.85
CA THR A 79 -3.49 -2.25 7.94
C THR A 79 -2.53 -1.20 7.42
N TYR A 80 -2.23 -0.17 8.21
CA TYR A 80 -1.13 0.75 7.93
C TYR A 80 0.23 0.01 7.85
N PRO A 81 1.17 0.40 6.96
CA PRO A 81 2.49 -0.24 6.85
C PRO A 81 3.24 -0.28 8.19
N ALA A 82 3.49 -1.50 8.70
CA ALA A 82 4.15 -1.73 9.99
C ALA A 82 5.68 -1.54 9.96
N ALA A 83 6.33 -1.71 8.79
CA ALA A 83 7.76 -1.51 8.64
C ALA A 83 8.12 -0.74 7.36
N PHE A 84 8.70 0.45 7.55
CA PHE A 84 9.44 1.17 6.51
C PHE A 84 10.81 0.53 6.40
N ASN A 85 11.30 0.21 5.20
CA ASN A 85 12.60 -0.42 4.86
C ASN A 85 12.69 -1.94 4.61
N THR A 86 11.58 -2.70 4.66
CA THR A 86 11.62 -4.14 4.31
C THR A 86 10.94 -4.39 2.97
N ALA A 87 11.63 -5.07 2.06
CA ALA A 87 11.19 -5.36 0.70
C ALA A 87 9.94 -6.27 0.61
N THR A 88 9.35 -6.67 1.74
CA THR A 88 8.36 -7.75 1.84
C THR A 88 7.06 -7.38 2.55
N GLN A 89 6.89 -6.14 3.03
CA GLN A 89 5.65 -5.78 3.74
C GLN A 89 4.73 -4.91 2.89
N TYR A 90 3.74 -5.57 2.29
CA TYR A 90 2.58 -4.98 1.60
C TYR A 90 1.56 -4.33 2.56
N GLY A 91 1.97 -4.00 3.79
CA GLY A 91 1.09 -3.31 4.73
C GLY A 91 0.65 -2.00 4.10
N GLY A 92 -0.66 -1.81 4.02
CA GLY A 92 -1.26 -0.62 3.45
C GLY A 92 -1.40 -0.62 1.94
N LEU A 93 -1.11 -1.72 1.22
CA LEU A 93 -1.28 -1.78 -0.24
C LEU A 93 -2.31 -2.85 -0.61
N TYR A 94 -3.26 -2.50 -1.48
CA TYR A 94 -4.12 -3.46 -2.15
C TYR A 94 -4.27 -3.17 -3.65
N PRO A 95 -4.15 -4.20 -4.52
CA PRO A 95 -3.65 -5.54 -4.21
C PRO A 95 -2.22 -5.57 -3.68
N GLY A 96 -2.01 -6.38 -2.64
CA GLY A 96 -0.68 -6.64 -2.07
C GLY A 96 -0.09 -7.90 -2.70
N GLY A 97 0.99 -7.77 -3.47
CA GLY A 97 1.72 -8.89 -4.05
C GLY A 97 2.70 -8.47 -5.15
N THR A 98 3.67 -9.32 -5.48
CA THR A 98 4.66 -9.06 -6.55
C THR A 98 4.09 -9.21 -7.96
N SER A 99 2.94 -9.90 -8.09
CA SER A 99 2.40 -10.33 -9.38
C SER A 99 1.06 -9.69 -9.75
N VAL A 100 0.39 -9.03 -8.79
CA VAL A 100 -0.89 -8.35 -9.03
C VAL A 100 -0.75 -6.91 -8.58
N ASN A 101 -0.73 -6.01 -9.55
CA ASN A 101 -0.53 -4.61 -9.27
C ASN A 101 -1.85 -3.86 -9.03
N TYR A 102 -2.96 -4.28 -9.62
CA TYR A 102 -4.23 -3.57 -9.55
C TYR A 102 -5.40 -4.55 -9.45
N ALA A 103 -6.43 -4.15 -8.70
CA ALA A 103 -7.70 -4.84 -8.66
C ALA A 103 -8.51 -4.44 -9.89
N LEU A 104 -9.28 -5.38 -10.42
CA LEU A 104 -10.13 -5.14 -11.58
C LEU A 104 -11.53 -4.78 -11.11
N VAL A 105 -12.03 -3.65 -11.58
CA VAL A 105 -13.35 -3.11 -11.23
C VAL A 105 -14.10 -2.70 -12.50
N ALA A 106 -15.42 -2.59 -12.41
CA ALA A 106 -16.23 -2.13 -13.55
C ALA A 106 -15.81 -0.70 -13.95
N SER A 107 -15.70 -0.46 -15.26
CA SER A 107 -15.55 0.89 -15.82
C SER A 107 -16.87 1.66 -15.77
N GLY A 108 -16.81 2.98 -16.00
CA GLY A 108 -17.93 3.91 -15.87
C GLY A 108 -17.90 4.68 -14.55
N ASN A 109 -19.03 5.29 -14.19
CA ASN A 109 -19.13 6.03 -12.94
C ASN A 109 -19.14 5.05 -11.76
N ALA A 110 -18.15 5.18 -10.89
CA ALA A 110 -17.96 4.32 -9.73
C ALA A 110 -17.91 5.17 -8.45
N THR A 111 -18.61 4.71 -7.42
CA THR A 111 -18.44 5.22 -6.06
C THR A 111 -17.39 4.40 -5.37
N ILE A 112 -16.26 5.03 -5.05
CA ILE A 112 -15.14 4.43 -4.33
C ILE A 112 -15.23 4.87 -2.88
N LYS A 113 -15.21 3.91 -1.95
CA LYS A 113 -15.36 4.16 -0.51
C LYS A 113 -14.32 3.38 0.27
N ILE A 114 -13.73 4.04 1.26
CA ILE A 114 -12.83 3.44 2.25
C ILE A 114 -13.48 3.64 3.61
N ALA A 115 -13.63 2.55 4.36
CA ALA A 115 -14.17 2.58 5.71
C ALA A 115 -13.26 1.82 6.66
N THR A 116 -13.26 2.18 7.94
CA THR A 116 -12.55 1.38 8.95
C THR A 116 -13.17 0.00 9.04
N SER A 117 -12.32 -1.03 9.07
CA SER A 117 -12.74 -2.42 9.12
C SER A 117 -13.28 -2.77 10.50
N THR A 118 -14.16 -3.77 10.54
CA THR A 118 -14.64 -4.36 11.79
C THR A 118 -13.75 -5.56 12.15
N PRO A 119 -12.87 -5.45 13.17
CA PRO A 119 -12.00 -6.55 13.56
C PRO A 119 -12.79 -7.71 14.18
N VAL A 120 -12.37 -8.94 13.90
CA VAL A 120 -12.94 -10.16 14.48
C VAL A 120 -11.82 -11.02 15.09
N PRO A 121 -11.79 -11.25 16.41
CA PRO A 121 -12.72 -10.71 17.41
C PRO A 121 -12.63 -9.19 17.54
N ALA A 122 -13.68 -8.58 18.08
CA ALA A 122 -13.67 -7.14 18.36
C ALA A 122 -12.53 -6.76 19.31
N LEU A 123 -11.88 -5.63 19.06
CA LEU A 123 -10.90 -5.03 19.97
C LEU A 123 -11.60 -4.40 21.18
N VAL A 124 -10.90 -4.27 22.32
CA VAL A 124 -11.35 -3.60 23.57
C VAL A 124 -10.47 -2.38 23.76
N SER A 125 -9.20 -2.47 23.37
CA SER A 125 -8.30 -1.33 23.31
C SER A 125 -8.94 -0.23 22.47
N PRO A 126 -8.98 1.02 22.98
CA PRO A 126 -9.52 2.16 22.25
C PRO A 126 -8.91 2.28 20.86
N GLN A 127 -9.73 2.67 19.89
CA GLN A 127 -9.33 2.89 18.50
C GLN A 127 -9.47 4.37 18.17
N THR A 128 -8.65 4.86 17.24
CA THR A 128 -8.68 6.25 16.76
C THR A 128 -9.92 6.57 15.91
N ALA A 129 -10.63 5.53 15.46
CA ALA A 129 -11.91 5.62 14.77
C ALA A 129 -12.76 4.39 15.08
N ALA A 130 -14.08 4.56 15.13
CA ALA A 130 -15.03 3.45 15.32
C ALA A 130 -15.05 2.54 14.08
N PRO A 131 -15.38 1.24 14.19
CA PRO A 131 -15.59 0.36 13.04
C PRO A 131 -16.65 0.90 12.08
N ASN A 132 -16.49 0.61 10.78
CA ASN A 132 -17.35 1.05 9.67
C ASN A 132 -17.49 2.58 9.50
N THR A 133 -16.59 3.36 10.13
CA THR A 133 -16.51 4.81 9.89
C THR A 133 -16.01 5.04 8.48
N THR A 134 -16.74 5.82 7.68
CA THR A 134 -16.28 6.21 6.35
C THR A 134 -15.10 7.17 6.48
N VAL A 135 -13.97 6.78 5.90
CA VAL A 135 -12.72 7.55 5.89
C VAL A 135 -12.66 8.41 4.63
N VAL A 136 -12.98 7.81 3.47
CA VAL A 136 -13.01 8.46 2.17
C VAL A 136 -14.23 7.97 1.40
N SER A 137 -14.93 8.87 0.72
CA SER A 137 -15.92 8.53 -0.28
C SER A 137 -15.83 9.51 -1.45
N LEU A 138 -15.69 8.99 -2.65
CA LEU A 138 -15.64 9.79 -3.87
C LEU A 138 -16.34 9.06 -5.01
N THR A 139 -16.83 9.83 -5.99
CA THR A 139 -17.34 9.29 -7.25
C THR A 139 -16.40 9.71 -8.36
N SER A 140 -15.99 8.76 -9.18
CA SER A 140 -15.14 9.02 -10.35
C SER A 140 -15.62 8.24 -11.57
N SER A 141 -15.37 8.79 -12.75
CA SER A 141 -15.52 8.06 -14.00
C SER A 141 -14.25 7.26 -14.28
N LEU A 142 -14.36 5.94 -14.33
CA LEU A 142 -13.25 5.03 -14.59
C LEU A 142 -13.28 4.57 -16.04
N ALA A 143 -12.24 4.90 -16.81
CA ALA A 143 -12.12 4.46 -18.18
C ALA A 143 -11.85 2.95 -18.27
N GLU A 144 -12.34 2.31 -19.33
CA GLU A 144 -11.95 0.94 -19.63
C GLU A 144 -10.43 0.86 -19.82
N ARG A 145 -9.79 -0.11 -19.15
CA ARG A 145 -8.33 -0.30 -19.08
C ARG A 145 -7.55 0.88 -18.49
N GLY A 146 -8.24 1.89 -17.95
CA GLY A 146 -7.61 2.96 -17.16
C GLY A 146 -7.01 2.38 -15.88
N THR A 147 -5.85 2.90 -15.47
CA THR A 147 -5.16 2.47 -14.26
C THR A 147 -5.19 3.61 -13.25
N TYR A 148 -5.59 3.33 -12.01
CA TYR A 148 -5.83 4.34 -11.00
C TYR A 148 -5.22 3.93 -9.66
N SER A 149 -4.73 4.92 -8.91
CA SER A 149 -4.27 4.75 -7.54
C SER A 149 -5.04 5.70 -6.61
N LEU A 150 -5.56 5.15 -5.52
CA LEU A 150 -6.18 5.89 -4.42
C LEU A 150 -5.30 5.80 -3.18
N PHE A 151 -4.79 6.94 -2.72
CA PHE A 151 -4.05 7.06 -1.48
C PHE A 151 -4.96 7.67 -0.42
N THR A 152 -5.01 7.11 0.78
CA THR A 152 -5.52 7.81 1.97
C THR A 152 -4.35 8.52 2.66
N ILE A 153 -4.57 9.76 3.07
CA ILE A 153 -3.55 10.66 3.60
C ILE A 153 -4.13 11.45 4.79
N GLY A 154 -3.28 12.14 5.55
CA GLY A 154 -3.72 12.91 6.71
C GLY A 154 -3.75 12.11 8.01
N TYR A 155 -4.72 12.40 8.87
CA TYR A 155 -4.85 11.83 10.22
C TYR A 155 -6.16 11.06 10.39
N PRO A 156 -6.29 10.20 11.43
CA PRO A 156 -7.55 9.49 11.67
C PRO A 156 -8.75 10.41 11.87
N ASP A 157 -8.57 11.56 12.50
CA ASP A 157 -9.60 12.58 12.74
C ASP A 157 -9.69 13.64 11.62
N LYS A 158 -8.75 13.63 10.67
CA LYS A 158 -8.69 14.53 9.51
C LYS A 158 -8.25 13.74 8.27
N PRO A 159 -9.03 12.74 7.83
CA PRO A 159 -8.65 11.93 6.69
C PRO A 159 -8.77 12.75 5.40
N GLY A 160 -7.87 12.48 4.47
CA GLY A 160 -7.90 12.98 3.11
C GLY A 160 -7.62 11.86 2.11
N SER A 161 -7.69 12.18 0.82
CA SER A 161 -7.32 11.26 -0.24
C SER A 161 -6.64 11.94 -1.41
N ILE A 162 -5.83 11.15 -2.12
CA ILE A 162 -5.32 11.49 -3.45
C ILE A 162 -5.80 10.39 -4.40
N PHE A 163 -6.63 10.74 -5.37
CA PHE A 163 -7.10 9.83 -6.41
C PHE A 163 -6.49 10.26 -7.75
N VAL A 164 -5.68 9.40 -8.37
CA VAL A 164 -4.98 9.72 -9.61
C VAL A 164 -5.14 8.62 -10.65
N GLU A 165 -5.15 9.00 -11.92
CA GLU A 165 -4.89 8.09 -13.02
C GLU A 165 -3.37 7.90 -13.16
N ASP A 166 -2.91 6.66 -13.12
CA ASP A 166 -1.52 6.29 -13.31
C ASP A 166 -1.18 6.27 -14.80
N LYS A 167 -0.56 7.35 -15.29
CA LYS A 167 -0.10 7.45 -16.67
C LYS A 167 1.28 6.81 -16.83
N PHE A 168 1.35 5.78 -17.66
CA PHE A 168 2.60 5.06 -17.97
C PHE A 168 3.04 5.40 -19.39
N PRO A 169 4.06 6.27 -19.59
CA PRO A 169 4.68 6.44 -20.90
C PRO A 169 5.20 5.11 -21.48
N THR A 170 5.57 5.13 -22.76
CA THR A 170 6.25 3.98 -23.36
C THR A 170 7.52 3.68 -22.58
N ALA A 171 7.67 2.42 -22.15
CA ALA A 171 8.80 2.02 -21.32
C ALA A 171 10.12 2.12 -22.10
N ASP A 172 11.06 2.89 -21.55
CA ASP A 172 12.44 2.96 -21.99
C ASP A 172 13.32 2.06 -21.11
N MET A 173 14.00 1.08 -21.72
CA MET A 173 14.86 0.13 -21.02
C MET A 173 16.17 0.75 -20.51
N THR A 174 16.42 2.03 -20.77
CA THR A 174 17.51 2.82 -20.20
C THR A 174 17.07 3.65 -18.99
N LYS A 175 15.77 3.66 -18.67
CA LYS A 175 15.19 4.47 -17.60
C LYS A 175 14.49 3.62 -16.56
N ILE A 176 14.39 4.14 -15.35
CA ILE A 176 13.36 3.76 -14.39
C ILE A 176 12.47 4.98 -14.17
N TYR A 177 11.21 4.74 -13.86
CA TYR A 177 10.24 5.81 -13.65
C TYR A 177 9.87 5.83 -12.18
N VAL A 178 10.21 6.93 -11.49
CA VAL A 178 9.95 7.09 -10.07
C VAL A 178 8.94 8.20 -9.85
N ARG A 179 8.04 8.03 -8.90
CA ARG A 179 7.27 9.16 -8.33
C ARG A 179 7.42 9.15 -6.83
N PHE A 180 7.16 10.28 -6.20
CA PHE A 180 7.25 10.41 -4.76
C PHE A 180 5.96 10.92 -4.14
N GLY A 181 5.52 10.26 -3.07
CA GLY A 181 4.44 10.71 -2.20
C GLY A 181 4.97 11.10 -0.83
N ASN A 182 4.78 12.35 -0.41
CA ASN A 182 5.04 12.73 0.98
C ASN A 182 3.76 12.52 1.79
N PHE A 183 3.64 11.38 2.47
CA PHE A 183 2.45 11.02 3.27
C PHE A 183 2.71 11.11 4.77
N ILE A 184 3.76 11.83 5.19
CA ILE A 184 3.96 12.20 6.59
C ILE A 184 3.13 13.48 6.85
N PRO A 185 1.98 13.41 7.55
CA PRO A 185 0.99 14.48 7.50
C PRO A 185 1.44 15.80 8.14
N ASN A 186 2.38 15.76 9.09
CA ASN A 186 2.99 16.93 9.74
C ASN A 186 4.45 17.14 9.35
N SER A 187 4.92 16.56 8.25
CA SER A 187 6.27 16.86 7.79
C SER A 187 6.36 18.29 7.24
N PRO A 188 7.49 18.98 7.44
CA PRO A 188 7.90 20.06 6.56
C PRO A 188 8.05 19.56 5.12
N ALA A 189 8.28 20.48 4.17
CA ALA A 189 8.64 20.08 2.82
C ALA A 189 9.92 19.23 2.81
N LEU A 190 9.93 18.17 1.99
CA LEU A 190 11.02 17.19 1.94
C LEU A 190 11.70 17.17 0.57
N ASP A 191 13.02 16.98 0.60
CA ASP A 191 13.81 16.58 -0.56
C ASP A 191 14.08 15.07 -0.47
N VAL A 192 14.13 14.40 -1.62
CA VAL A 192 14.48 12.98 -1.72
C VAL A 192 15.79 12.89 -2.47
N THR A 193 16.80 12.27 -1.86
CA THR A 193 18.09 12.02 -2.51
C THR A 193 18.30 10.52 -2.66
N GLY A 194 18.55 10.08 -3.89
CA GLY A 194 18.95 8.73 -4.26
C GLY A 194 20.45 8.61 -4.44
N VAL A 195 21.04 7.52 -3.93
CA VAL A 195 22.45 7.17 -4.12
C VAL A 195 22.56 5.77 -4.68
N TYR A 196 23.37 5.59 -5.73
CA TYR A 196 23.66 4.30 -6.34
C TYR A 196 25.10 4.26 -6.86
N THR A 197 25.64 3.06 -7.09
CA THR A 197 26.95 2.89 -7.76
C THR A 197 26.77 2.04 -9.01
N ALA A 198 27.18 2.59 -10.16
CA ALA A 198 27.12 1.91 -11.45
C ALA A 198 28.03 0.67 -11.48
N ALA A 199 27.70 -0.34 -12.30
CA ALA A 199 28.52 -1.53 -12.44
C ALA A 199 29.89 -1.14 -13.03
N GLY A 200 30.98 -1.55 -12.36
CA GLY A 200 32.33 -1.17 -12.74
C GLY A 200 32.75 0.25 -12.33
N ALA A 201 31.86 1.04 -11.73
CA ALA A 201 32.23 2.34 -11.15
C ALA A 201 32.74 2.17 -9.71
N THR A 202 33.74 2.97 -9.35
CA THR A 202 34.31 3.04 -7.99
C THR A 202 33.71 4.17 -7.15
N THR A 203 32.95 5.08 -7.78
CA THR A 203 32.35 6.25 -7.13
C THR A 203 30.83 6.16 -7.22
N ALA A 204 30.16 6.48 -6.11
CA ALA A 204 28.71 6.55 -6.06
C ALA A 204 28.19 7.80 -6.76
N THR A 205 27.09 7.65 -7.49
CA THR A 205 26.32 8.75 -8.07
C THR A 205 25.21 9.15 -7.11
N THR A 206 25.04 10.46 -6.93
CA THR A 206 23.97 11.05 -6.11
C THR A 206 23.01 11.82 -7.02
N LEU A 207 21.71 11.64 -6.82
CA LEU A 207 20.67 12.42 -7.49
C LEU A 207 19.61 12.89 -6.48
N THR A 208 19.01 14.06 -6.71
CA THR A 208 17.92 14.58 -5.88
C THR A 208 16.70 14.80 -6.78
N PRO A 209 15.95 13.72 -7.13
CA PRO A 209 14.91 13.80 -8.17
C PRO A 209 13.67 14.58 -7.73
N PHE A 210 13.46 14.73 -6.43
CA PHE A 210 12.30 15.42 -5.87
C PHE A 210 12.76 16.43 -4.83
N THR A 211 12.32 17.69 -4.98
CA THR A 211 12.68 18.78 -4.07
C THR A 211 11.43 19.50 -3.58
N SER A 212 11.46 19.98 -2.34
CA SER A 212 10.39 20.78 -1.71
C SER A 212 9.00 20.14 -1.77
N ILE A 213 8.92 18.82 -1.62
CA ILE A 213 7.64 18.11 -1.68
C ILE A 213 6.91 18.25 -0.34
N THR A 214 5.79 18.99 -0.36
CA THR A 214 4.99 19.26 0.83
C THR A 214 4.21 18.04 1.30
N ALA A 215 3.86 18.00 2.58
CA ALA A 215 3.03 16.93 3.15
C ALA A 215 1.72 16.72 2.38
N ASN A 216 1.25 15.47 2.34
CA ASN A 216 0.02 15.02 1.71
C ASN A 216 -0.04 15.28 0.19
N THR A 217 1.10 15.19 -0.50
CA THR A 217 1.18 15.35 -1.95
C THR A 217 1.80 14.14 -2.64
N LEU A 218 1.52 14.00 -3.93
CA LEU A 218 2.05 12.97 -4.81
C LEU A 218 2.51 13.61 -6.12
N THR A 219 3.72 13.28 -6.57
CA THR A 219 4.25 13.74 -7.84
C THR A 219 3.82 12.84 -9.00
N ASP A 220 3.99 13.35 -10.22
CA ASP A 220 4.00 12.51 -11.43
C ASP A 220 5.25 11.60 -11.48
N PHE A 221 5.23 10.65 -12.40
CA PHE A 221 6.38 9.79 -12.71
C PHE A 221 7.47 10.57 -13.44
N LEU A 222 8.64 10.64 -12.82
CA LEU A 222 9.86 11.20 -13.37
C LEU A 222 10.76 10.06 -13.90
N PRO A 223 11.18 10.10 -15.18
CA PRO A 223 12.20 9.20 -15.68
C PRO A 223 13.58 9.58 -15.11
N ILE A 224 14.29 8.59 -14.57
CA ILE A 224 15.68 8.71 -14.16
C ILE A 224 16.49 7.60 -14.83
N ASP A 225 17.78 7.82 -15.02
CA ASP A 225 18.65 6.82 -15.64
C ASP A 225 18.61 5.53 -14.84
N ALA A 226 18.28 4.43 -15.52
CA ALA A 226 18.35 3.12 -14.95
C ALA A 226 19.81 2.73 -14.82
N ASN A 227 20.13 2.08 -13.71
CA ASN A 227 21.38 1.40 -13.61
C ASN A 227 21.43 0.20 -14.57
N ALA A 228 22.62 -0.11 -15.10
CA ALA A 228 22.84 -1.34 -15.85
C ALA A 228 22.40 -2.57 -15.03
N VAL A 229 21.99 -3.63 -15.71
CA VAL A 229 21.67 -4.91 -15.05
C VAL A 229 22.93 -5.41 -14.32
N GLY A 230 22.85 -5.67 -13.01
CA GLY A 230 23.99 -6.09 -12.18
C GLY A 230 24.67 -5.00 -11.35
N THR A 231 24.02 -3.86 -11.14
CA THR A 231 24.47 -2.76 -10.28
C THR A 231 24.08 -2.91 -8.81
N THR A 232 24.68 -2.08 -7.94
CA THR A 232 24.17 -1.89 -6.58
C THR A 232 22.77 -1.25 -6.61
N GLY A 233 21.86 -1.72 -5.75
CA GLY A 233 20.53 -1.14 -5.64
C GLY A 233 20.56 0.32 -5.18
N TYR A 234 19.54 1.10 -5.54
CA TYR A 234 19.38 2.49 -5.09
C TYR A 234 19.11 2.54 -3.59
N THR A 235 19.73 3.48 -2.90
CA THR A 235 19.33 3.87 -1.55
C THR A 235 18.71 5.26 -1.60
N PHE A 236 17.69 5.51 -0.78
CA PHE A 236 17.04 6.82 -0.71
C PHE A 236 17.10 7.37 0.72
N GLN A 237 17.31 8.67 0.84
CA GLN A 237 17.31 9.43 2.08
C GLN A 237 16.44 10.68 1.93
N LEU A 238 15.58 10.93 2.92
CA LEU A 238 14.83 12.18 2.99
C LEU A 238 15.65 13.26 3.70
N TYR A 239 15.49 14.50 3.26
CA TYR A 239 16.06 15.70 3.88
C TYR A 239 14.97 16.76 4.07
N LEU A 240 15.12 17.62 5.08
CA LEU A 240 14.35 18.86 5.13
C LEU A 240 14.72 19.71 3.91
N ALA A 241 13.71 20.22 3.20
CA ALA A 241 13.89 20.88 1.91
C ALA A 241 14.97 21.98 1.94
N GLY A 242 15.92 21.91 1.01
CA GLY A 242 17.01 22.87 0.87
C GLY A 242 18.10 22.76 1.95
N THR A 243 18.14 21.68 2.74
CA THR A 243 19.11 21.49 3.83
C THR A 243 19.79 20.12 3.78
N SER A 244 20.83 19.93 4.58
CA SER A 244 21.48 18.62 4.82
C SER A 244 20.88 17.86 6.01
N THR A 245 19.80 18.34 6.60
CA THR A 245 19.18 17.72 7.79
C THR A 245 18.36 16.51 7.37
N LYS A 246 18.81 15.31 7.77
CA LYS A 246 18.14 14.04 7.45
C LYS A 246 16.82 13.91 8.19
N VAL A 247 15.82 13.39 7.49
CA VAL A 247 14.53 12.97 8.05
C VAL A 247 14.44 11.45 7.94
N GLY A 248 14.44 10.76 9.07
CA GLY A 248 14.37 9.30 9.06
C GLY A 248 15.65 8.59 8.61
N ALA A 249 15.58 7.26 8.59
CA ALA A 249 16.68 6.40 8.14
C ALA A 249 16.75 6.29 6.61
N VAL A 250 17.96 6.14 6.09
CA VAL A 250 18.19 5.73 4.69
C VAL A 250 17.57 4.36 4.43
N THR A 251 17.04 4.15 3.22
CA THR A 251 16.55 2.82 2.84
C THR A 251 17.68 1.80 2.74
N LYS A 252 17.34 0.51 2.83
CA LYS A 252 18.19 -0.54 2.27
C LYS A 252 18.34 -0.35 0.76
N ALA A 253 19.33 -0.99 0.15
CA ALA A 253 19.50 -0.98 -1.29
C ALA A 253 18.27 -1.63 -1.99
N ILE A 254 17.72 -0.93 -2.98
CA ILE A 254 16.54 -1.32 -3.73
C ILE A 254 16.95 -1.62 -5.17
N ASN A 255 16.73 -2.86 -5.60
CA ASN A 255 16.96 -3.24 -6.98
C ASN A 255 15.79 -2.78 -7.85
N MET A 256 16.01 -1.70 -8.60
CA MET A 256 15.03 -1.14 -9.52
C MET A 256 15.39 -1.57 -10.94
N ALA A 257 14.52 -2.35 -11.57
CA ALA A 257 14.73 -2.89 -12.90
C ALA A 257 14.41 -1.84 -13.96
N PRO A 258 15.20 -1.75 -15.05
CA PRO A 258 14.92 -0.84 -16.15
C PRO A 258 13.54 -1.06 -16.77
N GLY A 259 12.93 0.01 -17.29
CA GLY A 259 11.59 0.04 -17.88
C GLY A 259 10.43 -0.06 -16.88
N ARG A 260 10.71 -0.10 -15.56
CA ARG A 260 9.69 -0.25 -14.50
C ARG A 260 9.33 1.07 -13.82
N TYR A 261 8.15 1.06 -13.25
CA TYR A 261 7.55 2.19 -12.54
C TYR A 261 7.53 1.93 -11.05
N TYR A 262 7.94 2.92 -10.25
CA TYR A 262 8.06 2.81 -8.81
C TYR A 262 7.43 4.00 -8.12
N THR A 263 6.61 3.72 -7.11
CA THR A 263 6.13 4.75 -6.20
C THR A 263 6.98 4.67 -4.94
N ILE A 264 7.69 5.75 -4.63
CA ILE A 264 8.44 5.95 -3.39
C ILE A 264 7.55 6.77 -2.47
N MET A 265 7.47 6.44 -1.20
CA MET A 265 6.59 7.12 -0.27
C MET A 265 7.31 7.40 1.04
N ALA A 266 7.23 8.64 1.51
CA ALA A 266 7.56 8.97 2.88
C ALA A 266 6.32 8.75 3.75
N ASN A 267 6.49 7.98 4.83
CA ASN A 267 5.42 7.60 5.75
C ASN A 267 5.92 7.70 7.19
N GLY A 268 5.00 7.69 8.15
CA GLY A 268 5.29 7.84 9.58
C GLY A 268 4.78 9.17 10.11
N LEU A 269 5.40 9.64 11.20
CA LEU A 269 5.07 10.91 11.86
C LEU A 269 6.33 11.71 12.09
N TYR A 270 6.32 13.00 11.74
CA TYR A 270 7.45 13.89 12.00
C TYR A 270 7.48 14.38 13.45
N ALA A 271 6.30 14.57 14.04
CA ALA A 271 6.09 14.93 15.44
C ALA A 271 4.87 14.18 16.00
N ASP A 272 4.77 14.12 17.34
CA ASP A 272 3.61 13.55 18.02
C ASP A 272 2.32 14.27 17.62
N TYR A 273 1.20 13.53 17.63
CA TYR A 273 -0.11 14.07 17.26
C TYR A 273 -1.21 13.52 18.16
N VAL A 274 -2.03 14.40 18.73
CA VAL A 274 -3.21 14.01 19.52
C VAL A 274 -4.41 13.90 18.59
N VAL A 275 -5.03 12.72 18.53
CA VAL A 275 -6.15 12.42 17.63
C VAL A 275 -7.45 12.96 18.20
N GLY A 276 -7.87 14.13 17.74
CA GLY A 276 -9.16 14.74 18.06
C GLY A 276 -9.57 14.59 19.52
N THR A 277 -10.82 14.17 19.73
CA THR A 277 -11.41 13.95 21.07
C THR A 277 -11.19 12.53 21.60
N THR A 278 -10.44 11.67 20.91
CA THR A 278 -10.26 10.26 21.32
C THR A 278 -9.35 10.12 22.54
N GLY A 279 -8.55 11.14 22.85
CA GLY A 279 -7.50 11.09 23.86
C GLY A 279 -6.29 10.22 23.46
N ILE A 280 -6.29 9.65 22.25
CA ILE A 280 -5.20 8.83 21.73
C ILE A 280 -4.10 9.72 21.18
N THR A 281 -2.86 9.48 21.59
CA THR A 281 -1.68 10.16 21.04
C THR A 281 -0.93 9.23 20.10
N LEU A 282 -0.69 9.68 18.87
CA LEU A 282 0.22 9.04 17.95
C LEU A 282 1.63 9.53 18.25
N LYS A 283 2.54 8.62 18.58
CA LYS A 283 3.92 8.93 18.94
C LYS A 283 4.82 8.79 17.72
N ALA A 284 5.63 9.80 17.43
CA ALA A 284 6.63 9.78 16.36
C ALA A 284 7.90 8.99 16.73
N THR A 285 8.01 8.57 17.99
CA THR A 285 9.11 7.79 18.52
C THR A 285 8.82 6.29 18.50
N ALA A 286 9.87 5.48 18.41
CA ALA A 286 9.76 4.03 18.58
C ALA A 286 9.14 3.65 19.94
N ARG A 287 8.42 2.52 19.97
CA ARG A 287 7.85 1.97 21.20
C ARG A 287 8.96 1.64 22.22
N PRO A 288 8.87 2.09 23.48
CA PRO A 288 9.79 1.68 24.53
C PRO A 288 9.80 0.15 24.71
N THR A 289 10.98 -0.44 24.91
CA THR A 289 11.19 -1.90 25.01
C THR A 289 10.65 -2.52 26.30
N LYS A 290 10.43 -1.71 27.35
CA LYS A 290 9.75 -2.13 28.58
C LYS A 290 8.98 -0.95 29.16
N PRO A 291 7.65 -1.06 29.33
CA PRO A 291 6.92 -0.09 30.13
C PRO A 291 7.36 -0.24 31.58
N THR A 292 8.28 0.61 32.03
CA THR A 292 8.67 0.71 33.45
C THR A 292 7.80 1.74 34.18
N ASP A 293 7.01 2.50 33.43
CA ASP A 293 6.11 3.54 33.92
C ASP A 293 4.65 3.06 33.86
N PRO A 294 3.90 3.02 34.97
CA PRO A 294 2.46 2.72 34.95
C PRO A 294 1.63 3.69 34.08
N ASN A 295 2.16 4.87 33.72
CA ASN A 295 1.53 5.79 32.76
C ASN A 295 1.71 5.39 31.30
N SER A 296 2.53 4.40 30.97
CA SER A 296 2.62 3.85 29.60
C SER A 296 1.38 3.04 29.19
N LEU A 297 0.34 3.03 30.03
CA LEU A 297 -0.98 2.45 29.79
C LEU A 297 -1.96 3.47 29.18
N LEU A 298 -1.55 4.73 29.02
CA LEU A 298 -2.29 5.69 28.20
C LEU A 298 -2.48 5.14 26.78
N PRO A 299 -3.57 5.47 26.07
CA PRO A 299 -3.82 4.96 24.73
C PRO A 299 -2.88 5.66 23.74
N GLU A 300 -1.64 5.23 23.72
CA GLU A 300 -0.61 5.71 22.80
C GLU A 300 -0.38 4.69 21.69
N ILE A 301 -0.30 5.19 20.45
CA ILE A 301 0.06 4.37 19.30
C ILE A 301 1.43 4.84 18.81
N TYR A 302 2.40 3.95 18.93
CA TYR A 302 3.79 4.24 18.56
C TYR A 302 4.01 3.92 17.09
N PHE A 303 4.52 4.91 16.37
CA PHE A 303 4.99 4.75 15.00
C PHE A 303 6.50 4.73 14.99
N ASN A 304 7.07 4.02 14.01
CA ASN A 304 8.47 4.24 13.70
C ASN A 304 8.68 5.69 13.26
N PRO A 305 9.89 6.24 13.48
CA PRO A 305 10.27 7.54 12.92
C PRO A 305 9.96 7.61 11.41
N PRO A 306 9.88 8.82 10.84
CA PRO A 306 9.72 9.01 9.41
C PRO A 306 10.59 8.03 8.61
N GLY A 307 10.01 7.41 7.60
CA GLY A 307 10.68 6.38 6.83
C GLY A 307 10.21 6.36 5.39
N ILE A 308 11.02 5.72 4.55
CA ILE A 308 10.69 5.50 3.15
C ILE A 308 10.19 4.06 2.98
N SER A 309 9.07 3.91 2.27
CA SER A 309 8.66 2.67 1.65
C SER A 309 8.58 2.85 0.13
N TYR A 310 8.52 1.73 -0.60
CA TYR A 310 8.36 1.77 -2.04
C TYR A 310 7.59 0.54 -2.50
N PHE A 311 7.00 0.64 -3.69
CA PHE A 311 6.45 -0.51 -4.40
C PHE A 311 6.62 -0.36 -5.91
N THR A 312 6.68 -1.50 -6.61
CA THR A 312 6.57 -1.53 -8.07
C THR A 312 5.13 -1.22 -8.47
N THR A 313 4.98 -0.31 -9.42
CA THR A 313 3.70 0.14 -9.95
C THR A 313 3.36 -0.59 -11.25
N LYS A 314 4.36 -0.79 -12.12
CA LYS A 314 4.23 -1.50 -13.40
C LYS A 314 5.59 -2.04 -13.84
#